data_AF-A0A1Y0L1D6-F1
#
_entry.id   AF-A0A1Y0L1D6-F1
#
_cell.length_a   1.000
_cell.length_b   1.000
_cell.length_c   1.000
_cell.angle_alpha   90.00
_cell.angle_beta   90.00
_cell.angle_gamma   90.00
#
_symmetry.space_group_name_H-M   'P 1'
#
loop_
_entity.id
_entity.type
_entity.pdbx_description
1 polymer ?
#
loop_
_entity_poly.entity_id
_entity_poly.type
_entity_poly.pdbx_seq_one_letter_code
_entity_poly.pdbx_strand_id
1 'polypeptide(L)'
;MWSTVEIFQFICLNIAASFFIYFNLLNVLKRGENKIFWGFYIGFLVFNCIWFLGIYFIDFVIWKYSWGTFAWIRYGFLTISVLQLTICLIFDKNAQKNFGFQLKT
;
A
#
# COMPACT_ATOMS: atom_id res chain seq x y z
N MET A 1 -2.13 19.47 18.72
CA MET A 1 -2.92 18.33 19.24
C MET A 1 -3.66 17.73 18.06
N TRP A 2 -3.59 16.42 17.83
CA TRP A 2 -4.22 15.83 16.64
C TRP A 2 -5.75 15.92 16.73
N SER A 3 -6.40 16.25 15.62
CA SER A 3 -7.86 16.19 15.52
C SER A 3 -8.33 14.74 15.40
N THR A 4 -9.58 14.47 15.78
CA THR A 4 -10.18 13.13 15.64
C THR A 4 -10.11 12.60 14.20
N VAL A 5 -10.24 13.49 13.21
CA VAL A 5 -10.13 13.16 11.78
C VAL A 5 -8.71 12.70 11.43
N GLU A 6 -7.69 13.34 11.99
CA GLU A 6 -6.28 13.01 11.75
C GLU A 6 -5.91 11.64 12.28
N ILE A 7 -6.42 11.31 13.47
CA ILE A 7 -6.25 9.99 14.10
C ILE A 7 -6.92 8.92 13.23
N PHE A 8 -8.14 9.16 12.75
CA PHE A 8 -8.83 8.23 11.87
C PHE A 8 -8.09 8.01 10.55
N GLN A 9 -7.63 9.09 9.91
CA GLN A 9 -6.84 9.01 8.68
C GLN A 9 -5.55 8.21 8.89
N PHE A 10 -4.86 8.44 10.02
CA PHE A 10 -3.66 7.70 10.37
C PHE A 10 -3.93 6.20 10.52
N ILE A 11 -4.97 5.81 11.27
CA ILE A 11 -5.34 4.41 11.46
C ILE A 11 -5.71 3.75 10.13
N CYS A 12 -6.59 4.38 9.33
CA CYS A 12 -7.01 3.85 8.03
C CYS A 12 -5.81 3.62 7.10
N LEU A 13 -4.87 4.55 7.10
CA LEU A 13 -3.71 4.46 6.23
C LEU A 13 -2.75 3.35 6.67
N ASN A 14 -2.57 3.15 7.98
CA ASN A 14 -1.79 2.04 8.52
C ASN A 14 -2.40 0.67 8.18
N ILE A 15 -3.73 0.56 8.25
CA ILE A 15 -4.44 -0.66 7.85
C ILE A 15 -4.24 -0.91 6.35
N ALA A 16 -4.43 0.11 5.51
CA ALA A 16 -4.23 0.00 4.07
C ALA A 16 -2.79 -0.41 3.72
N ALA A 17 -1.79 0.25 4.32
CA ALA A 17 -0.39 -0.07 4.09
C ALA A 17 -0.04 -1.50 4.51
N SER A 18 -0.53 -1.93 5.68
CA SER A 18 -0.35 -3.30 6.15
C SER A 18 -0.97 -4.32 5.19
N PHE A 19 -2.16 -4.03 4.67
CA PHE A 19 -2.81 -4.85 3.65
C PHE A 19 -1.96 -4.96 2.38
N PHE A 20 -1.42 -3.84 1.86
CA PHE A 20 -0.61 -3.84 0.64
C PHE A 20 0.74 -4.54 0.81
N ILE A 21 1.38 -4.38 1.97
CA ILE A 21 2.59 -5.12 2.31
C ILE A 21 2.26 -6.62 2.33
N TYR A 22 1.20 -7.02 3.02
CA TYR A 22 0.77 -8.42 3.08
C TYR A 22 0.43 -9.00 1.69
N PHE A 23 -0.29 -8.24 0.86
CA PHE A 23 -0.62 -8.61 -0.52
C PHE A 23 0.63 -8.89 -1.34
N ASN A 24 1.60 -7.96 -1.33
CA ASN A 24 2.84 -8.12 -2.07
C ASN A 24 3.65 -9.31 -1.53
N LEU A 25 3.71 -9.47 -0.21
CA LEU A 25 4.48 -10.52 0.44
C LEU A 25 3.92 -11.92 0.12
N LEU A 26 2.59 -12.08 0.11
CA LEU A 26 1.93 -13.31 -0.35
C LEU A 26 2.28 -13.65 -1.81
N ASN A 27 2.23 -12.66 -2.70
CA ASN A 27 2.51 -12.88 -4.13
C ASN A 27 4.01 -13.10 -4.40
N VAL A 28 4.90 -12.57 -3.56
CA VAL A 28 6.35 -12.87 -3.60
C VAL A 28 6.64 -14.28 -3.09
N LEU A 29 6.02 -14.70 -1.98
CA LEU A 29 6.22 -16.02 -1.36
C LEU A 29 5.63 -17.15 -2.21
N LYS A 30 4.43 -16.95 -2.77
CA LYS A 30 3.83 -17.87 -3.75
C LYS A 30 4.48 -17.64 -5.12
N ARG A 31 5.80 -17.83 -5.19
CA ARG A 31 6.65 -17.65 -6.36
C ARG A 31 6.00 -18.30 -7.59
N GLY A 32 5.19 -17.52 -8.29
CA GLY A 32 4.45 -17.94 -9.46
C GLY A 32 5.36 -17.88 -10.68
N GLU A 33 5.04 -18.70 -11.66
CA GLU A 33 5.83 -19.00 -12.87
C GLU A 33 6.37 -17.77 -13.63
N ASN A 34 5.80 -16.57 -13.43
CA ASN A 34 6.22 -15.32 -14.07
C ASN A 34 7.22 -14.50 -13.23
N LYS A 35 8.52 -14.63 -13.58
CA LYS A 35 9.64 -13.88 -12.97
C LYS A 35 9.49 -12.35 -13.05
N ILE A 36 8.82 -11.82 -14.09
CA ILE A 36 8.63 -10.37 -14.29
C ILE A 36 7.69 -9.80 -13.22
N PHE A 37 6.52 -10.42 -13.00
CA PHE A 37 5.58 -9.99 -11.98
C PHE A 37 6.14 -10.17 -10.57
N TRP A 38 6.95 -11.21 -10.35
CA TRP A 38 7.65 -11.40 -9.08
C TRP A 38 8.58 -10.22 -8.73
N GLY A 39 9.39 -9.75 -9.69
CA GLY A 39 10.22 -8.56 -9.50
C GLY A 39 9.41 -7.30 -9.25
N PHE A 40 8.26 -7.16 -9.94
CA PHE A 40 7.31 -6.07 -9.70
C PHE A 40 6.76 -6.09 -8.27
N TYR A 41 6.34 -7.25 -7.75
CA TYR A 41 5.85 -7.37 -6.38
C TYR A 41 6.93 -7.05 -5.34
N ILE A 42 8.20 -7.40 -5.58
CA ILE A 42 9.30 -7.01 -4.69
C ILE A 42 9.52 -5.50 -4.72
N GLY A 43 9.56 -4.89 -5.91
CA GLY A 43 9.73 -3.45 -6.05
C GLY A 43 8.65 -2.69 -5.28
N PHE A 44 7.39 -3.13 -5.43
CA PHE A 44 6.27 -2.55 -4.70
C PHE A 44 6.27 -2.89 -3.21
N LEU A 45 6.75 -4.06 -2.80
CA LEU A 45 6.92 -4.39 -1.37
C LEU A 45 7.89 -3.41 -0.72
N VAL A 46 9.06 -3.20 -1.32
CA VAL A 46 10.08 -2.27 -0.83
C VAL A 46 9.54 -0.84 -0.81
N PHE A 47 8.87 -0.42 -1.90
CA PHE A 47 8.23 0.89 -1.96
C PHE A 47 7.19 1.10 -0.86
N ASN A 48 6.29 0.14 -0.64
CA ASN A 48 5.27 0.23 0.42
C ASN A 48 5.92 0.28 1.82
N CYS A 49 7.00 -0.48 2.07
CA CYS A 49 7.74 -0.43 3.33
C CYS A 49 8.43 0.93 3.56
N ILE A 50 9.14 1.45 2.56
CA ILE A 50 9.80 2.77 2.64
C ILE A 50 8.76 3.87 2.86
N TRP A 51 7.64 3.80 2.13
CA TRP A 51 6.59 4.79 2.24
C TRP A 51 5.89 4.73 3.60
N PHE A 52 5.63 3.54 4.13
CA PHE A 52 5.10 3.35 5.48
C PHE A 52 6.01 4.01 6.53
N LEU A 53 7.31 3.74 6.49
CA LEU A 53 8.29 4.40 7.36
C LEU A 53 8.29 5.93 7.16
N GLY A 54 8.19 6.40 5.91
CA GLY A 54 8.10 7.81 5.57
C GLY A 54 6.88 8.49 6.18
N ILE A 55 5.71 7.84 6.16
CA ILE A 55 4.50 8.37 6.78
C ILE A 55 4.66 8.47 8.30
N TYR A 56 5.21 7.46 8.97
CA TYR A 56 5.49 7.54 10.40
C TYR A 56 6.46 8.68 10.74
N PHE A 57 7.52 8.85 9.95
CA PHE A 57 8.49 9.92 10.15
C PHE A 57 7.84 11.30 9.96
N ILE A 58 7.10 11.47 8.86
CA ILE A 58 6.39 12.72 8.55
C ILE A 58 5.37 13.04 9.63
N ASP A 59 4.55 12.07 10.05
CA ASP A 59 3.53 12.26 11.07
C ASP A 59 4.16 12.58 12.44
N PHE A 60 5.30 11.99 12.78
CA PHE A 60 6.08 12.34 13.97
C PHE A 60 6.62 13.77 13.92
N VAL A 61 7.17 14.19 12.76
CA VAL A 61 7.66 15.56 12.53
C VAL A 61 6.51 16.56 12.60
N ILE A 62 5.40 16.30 11.91
CA ILE A 62 4.17 17.12 11.95
C ILE A 62 3.69 17.29 13.39
N TRP A 63 3.60 16.20 14.15
CA TRP A 63 3.22 16.24 15.56
C TRP A 63 4.19 17.11 16.38
N LYS A 64 5.50 16.95 16.19
CA LYS A 64 6.53 17.69 16.93
C LYS A 64 6.53 19.19 16.62
N TYR A 65 6.33 19.57 15.36
CA TYR A 65 6.36 20.97 14.93
C TYR A 65 4.98 21.63 14.92
N SER A 66 3.91 20.91 15.27
CA SER A 66 2.51 21.36 15.20
C SER A 66 2.14 21.96 13.84
N TRP A 67 2.79 21.50 12.77
CA TRP A 67 2.38 21.82 11.41
C TRP A 67 1.10 21.04 11.13
N GLY A 68 0.13 21.63 10.43
CA GLY A 68 -1.11 20.95 10.09
C GLY A 68 -0.90 19.69 9.23
N THR A 69 -1.99 19.03 8.87
CA THR A 69 -1.94 17.80 8.06
C THR A 69 -1.47 18.01 6.62
N PHE A 70 -0.49 17.20 6.20
CA PHE A 70 -0.17 17.01 4.79
C PHE A 70 -1.05 15.92 4.16
N ALA A 71 -2.33 16.26 3.95
CA ALA A 71 -3.32 15.36 3.35
C ALA A 71 -2.83 14.76 2.00
N TRP A 72 -2.12 15.54 1.20
CA TRP A 72 -1.60 15.14 -0.10
C TRP A 72 -0.71 13.89 -0.08
N ILE A 73 0.15 13.75 0.93
CA ILE A 73 1.07 12.60 1.05
C ILE A 73 0.28 11.33 1.39
N ARG A 74 -0.73 11.48 2.25
CA ARG A 74 -1.62 10.40 2.67
C ARG A 74 -2.53 9.92 1.53
N TYR A 75 -3.12 10.85 0.77
CA TYR A 75 -3.95 10.51 -0.39
C TYR A 75 -3.13 9.97 -1.57
N GLY A 76 -1.92 10.49 -1.78
CA GLY A 76 -0.99 10.00 -2.79
C GLY A 76 -0.66 8.52 -2.60
N PHE A 77 -0.36 8.12 -1.35
CA PHE A 77 -0.15 6.72 -1.00
C PHE A 77 -1.32 5.83 -1.44
N LEU A 78 -2.52 6.17 -0.97
CA LEU A 78 -3.70 5.35 -1.20
C LEU A 78 -4.03 5.25 -2.70
N THR A 79 -3.84 6.34 -3.44
CA THR A 79 -4.06 6.38 -4.89
C THR A 79 -3.08 5.46 -5.63
N ILE A 80 -1.79 5.54 -5.32
CA ILE A 80 -0.76 4.71 -5.94
C ILE A 80 -0.99 3.23 -5.61
N SER A 81 -1.31 2.91 -4.36
CA SER A 81 -1.55 1.52 -3.95
C SER A 81 -2.82 0.93 -4.57
N VAL A 82 -3.89 1.72 -4.75
CA VAL A 82 -5.11 1.27 -5.45
C VAL A 82 -4.84 1.06 -6.95
N LEU A 83 -4.06 1.94 -7.59
CA LEU A 83 -3.64 1.75 -8.97
C LEU A 83 -2.82 0.46 -9.12
N GLN A 84 -1.89 0.22 -8.19
CA GLN A 84 -1.12 -1.02 -8.14
C GLN A 84 -2.04 -2.24 -8.07
N LEU A 85 -3.01 -2.24 -7.15
CA LEU A 85 -3.97 -3.34 -7.00
C LEU A 85 -4.73 -3.60 -8.31
N THR A 86 -5.20 -2.53 -8.94
CA THR A 86 -5.99 -2.59 -10.18
C THR A 86 -5.16 -3.20 -11.31
N ILE A 87 -3.92 -2.76 -11.48
CA ILE A 87 -3.00 -3.30 -12.48
C ILE A 87 -2.73 -4.79 -12.19
N CYS A 88 -2.42 -5.14 -10.95
CA CYS A 88 -2.17 -6.54 -10.57
C CYS A 88 -3.40 -7.42 -10.81
N LEU A 89 -4.61 -6.95 -10.48
CA LEU A 89 -5.83 -7.71 -10.72
C LEU A 89 -6.19 -7.83 -12.20
N ILE A 90 -5.87 -6.84 -13.05
CA ILE A 90 -6.14 -6.93 -14.49
C ILE A 90 -5.17 -7.88 -15.20
N PHE A 91 -3.87 -7.77 -14.89
CA PHE A 91 -2.82 -8.44 -15.65
C PHE A 91 -2.37 -9.78 -15.06
N ASP A 92 -2.53 -10.00 -13.75
CA ASP A 92 -2.08 -11.22 -13.09
C ASP A 92 -3.26 -12.10 -12.65
N LYS A 93 -3.54 -13.14 -13.45
CA LYS A 93 -4.55 -14.18 -13.16
C LYS A 93 -4.24 -14.96 -11.88
N ASN A 94 -2.98 -15.01 -11.42
CA ASN A 94 -2.65 -15.64 -10.14
C ASN A 94 -3.01 -14.74 -8.95
N ALA A 95 -2.83 -13.42 -9.08
CA ALA A 95 -3.28 -12.47 -8.07
C ALA A 95 -4.81 -12.50 -7.91
N GLN A 96 -5.54 -12.57 -9.04
CA GLN A 96 -6.98 -12.82 -9.08
C GLN A 96 -7.38 -14.08 -8.30
N LYS A 97 -6.73 -15.22 -8.58
CA LYS A 97 -7.00 -16.50 -7.92
C LYS A 97 -6.67 -16.47 -6.42
N ASN A 98 -5.58 -15.80 -6.03
CA ASN A 98 -5.18 -15.67 -4.62
C ASN A 98 -6.19 -14.88 -3.78
N PHE A 99 -6.93 -13.95 -4.39
CA PHE A 99 -7.94 -13.14 -3.74
C PHE A 99 -9.38 -13.53 -4.09
N GLY A 100 -9.58 -14.65 -4.80
CA GLY A 100 -10.91 -15.15 -5.16
C GLY A 100 -11.64 -14.30 -6.20
N PHE A 101 -10.98 -13.31 -6.82
CA PHE A 101 -11.55 -12.50 -7.89
C PHE A 101 -11.47 -13.28 -9.21
N GLN A 102 -12.51 -14.04 -9.55
CA GLN A 102 -12.65 -14.51 -10.94
C GLN A 102 -13.28 -13.39 -11.77
N LEU A 103 -12.43 -12.56 -12.40
CA LEU A 103 -12.88 -11.70 -13.49
C LEU A 103 -13.24 -12.63 -14.66
N LYS A 104 -14.54 -12.87 -14.85
CA LYS A 104 -15.08 -13.46 -16.09
C LYS A 104 -14.81 -12.46 -17.22
N THR A 105 -13.66 -12.56 -17.87
CA THR A 105 -13.45 -12.06 -19.22
C THR A 105 -14.12 -12.99 -20.22
#